data_AF-A0A1S8FN19-F1
#
_entry.id   AF-A0A1S8FN19-F1
#
_cell.length_a   1.000
_cell.length_b   1.000
_cell.length_c   1.000
_cell.angle_alpha   90.00
_cell.angle_beta   90.00
_cell.angle_gamma   90.00
#
_symmetry.space_group_name_H-M   'P 1'
#
loop_
_entity.id
_entity.type
_entity.pdbx_description
1 polymer ?
#
loop_
_entity_poly.entity_id
_entity_poly.type
_entity_poly.pdbx_seq_one_letter_code
_entity_poly.pdbx_strand_id
1 'polypeptide(L)'
;MSILSNVLKDLFFGKNRPNTLLQNSEQNLLAELLELGHAKLKSKDIAAAEKLCADALARFPEDAEAHHLLSEIEFGKCIAAVEKRFPGPTYLDWLIWFHATLKPASYLEIGVESGQSLQFARSPTRAVGVDPALQIVHPQEAWVKLYQLPSDDFFANHDLRQVLDAKSANLAFIDGLHTFDQALKDFMNIEKFSDAETVVLFHDIFPVVPETARRDRNTRFWVGDTWKVMLILQKFRPDLKIFTIPTYPSGLGVITGLNPDSNALWNDFELICSQAMEFELDTFQPRIDDHLNLVENDYAAVLRLIGR
;
A
#
# COMPACT_ATOMS: atom_id res chain seq x y z
N MET A 1 -7.93 5.35 -83.60
CA MET A 1 -6.96 5.92 -82.64
C MET A 1 -7.73 6.26 -81.37
N SER A 2 -7.42 5.81 -80.16
CA SER A 2 -6.24 5.20 -79.58
C SER A 2 -6.67 4.42 -78.32
N ILE A 3 -6.39 3.11 -78.25
CA ILE A 3 -6.57 2.25 -77.06
C ILE A 3 -5.34 2.36 -76.12
N LEU A 4 -4.40 3.26 -76.41
CA LEU A 4 -3.10 3.34 -75.73
C LEU A 4 -3.01 4.38 -74.58
N SER A 5 -4.10 5.04 -74.19
CA SER A 5 -4.04 6.10 -73.16
C SER A 5 -4.33 5.65 -71.73
N ASN A 6 -4.92 4.48 -71.51
CA ASN A 6 -5.40 4.08 -70.17
C ASN A 6 -4.52 3.07 -69.43
N VAL A 7 -3.53 2.46 -70.10
CA VAL A 7 -2.61 1.49 -69.46
C VAL A 7 -1.43 2.19 -68.75
N LEU A 8 -1.15 3.45 -69.05
CA LEU A 8 0.00 4.19 -68.50
C LEU A 8 -0.32 5.04 -67.25
N LYS A 9 -1.59 5.19 -66.85
CA LYS A 9 -1.94 5.94 -65.62
C LYS A 9 -1.89 5.09 -64.34
N ASP A 10 -2.10 3.77 -64.46
CA ASP A 10 -2.04 2.87 -63.31
C ASP A 10 -0.61 2.41 -62.96
N LEU A 11 0.37 2.69 -63.83
CA LEU A 11 1.79 2.40 -63.57
C LEU A 11 2.53 3.51 -62.81
N PHE A 12 1.96 4.72 -62.71
CA PHE A 12 2.65 5.87 -62.10
C PHE A 12 1.94 6.49 -60.89
N PHE A 13 0.72 6.06 -60.56
CA PHE A 13 0.03 6.47 -59.32
C PHE A 13 -0.18 5.27 -58.42
N GLY A 14 0.90 4.85 -57.76
CA GLY A 14 0.85 3.91 -56.64
C GLY A 14 -0.05 4.44 -55.54
N LYS A 15 -1.33 4.04 -55.55
CA LYS A 15 -2.16 4.09 -54.36
C LYS A 15 -1.61 3.06 -53.39
N ASN A 16 -0.91 3.54 -52.36
CA ASN A 16 -0.61 2.78 -51.14
C ASN A 16 -1.93 2.24 -50.57
N ARG A 17 -2.32 1.04 -50.99
CA ARG A 17 -3.27 0.21 -50.26
C ARG A 17 -2.43 -0.58 -49.26
N PRO A 18 -2.75 -0.53 -47.95
CA PRO A 18 -2.10 -1.40 -46.99
C PRO A 18 -2.24 -2.86 -47.47
N ASN A 19 -1.13 -3.59 -47.49
CA ASN A 19 -1.12 -4.98 -47.91
C ASN A 19 -1.82 -5.81 -46.83
N THR A 20 -3.10 -6.12 -47.03
CA THR A 20 -3.98 -6.77 -46.05
C THR A 20 -3.43 -8.11 -45.53
N LEU A 21 -2.61 -8.81 -46.30
CA LEU A 21 -1.95 -10.05 -45.87
C LEU A 21 -0.86 -9.80 -44.82
N LEU A 22 -0.08 -8.73 -44.96
CA LEU A 22 0.94 -8.34 -43.98
C LEU A 22 0.28 -7.89 -42.68
N GLN A 23 -0.77 -7.08 -42.76
CA GLN A 23 -1.53 -6.64 -41.59
C GLN A 23 -2.14 -7.82 -40.82
N ASN A 24 -2.72 -8.80 -41.52
CA ASN A 24 -3.25 -10.00 -40.87
C ASN A 24 -2.15 -10.85 -40.22
N SER A 25 -0.96 -10.93 -40.83
CA SER A 25 0.17 -11.68 -40.25
C SER A 25 0.74 -11.01 -39.00
N GLU A 26 0.81 -9.69 -38.99
CA GLU A 26 1.27 -8.89 -37.86
C GLU A 26 0.29 -8.96 -36.69
N GLN A 27 -1.02 -8.88 -36.96
CA GLN A 27 -2.06 -9.03 -35.93
C GLN A 27 -2.09 -10.44 -35.32
N ASN A 28 -1.92 -11.49 -36.13
CA ASN A 28 -1.84 -12.86 -35.61
C ASN A 28 -0.61 -13.05 -34.70
N LEU A 29 0.53 -12.47 -35.09
CA LEU A 29 1.75 -12.51 -34.29
C LEU A 29 1.61 -11.78 -32.96
N LEU A 30 0.98 -10.59 -32.96
CA LEU A 30 0.66 -9.86 -31.73
C LEU A 30 -0.21 -10.72 -30.80
N ALA A 31 -1.29 -11.30 -31.32
CA ALA A 31 -2.17 -12.15 -30.53
C ALA A 31 -1.44 -13.35 -29.91
N GLU A 32 -0.56 -14.01 -30.67
CA GLU A 32 0.26 -15.13 -30.18
C GLU A 32 1.24 -14.69 -29.08
N LEU A 33 1.92 -13.56 -29.25
CA LEU A 33 2.85 -13.03 -28.24
C LEU A 33 2.13 -12.71 -26.92
N LEU A 34 0.95 -12.08 -27.00
CA LEU A 34 0.13 -11.74 -25.84
C LEU A 34 -0.39 -13.00 -25.14
N GLU A 35 -0.96 -13.94 -25.88
CA GLU A 35 -1.47 -15.20 -25.32
C GLU A 35 -0.37 -15.98 -24.59
N LEU A 36 0.80 -16.13 -25.22
CA LEU A 36 1.96 -16.77 -24.58
C LEU A 36 2.47 -15.96 -23.39
N GLY A 37 2.49 -14.62 -23.48
CA GLY A 37 2.89 -13.72 -22.42
C GLY A 37 2.06 -13.90 -21.15
N HIS A 38 0.72 -13.83 -21.28
CA HIS A 38 -0.19 -14.08 -20.16
C HIS A 38 -0.07 -15.51 -19.62
N ALA A 39 0.11 -16.50 -20.50
CA ALA A 39 0.32 -17.89 -20.06
C ALA A 39 1.60 -18.04 -19.21
N LYS A 40 2.69 -17.38 -19.60
CA LYS A 40 3.95 -17.37 -18.85
C LYS A 40 3.79 -16.67 -17.50
N LEU A 41 3.15 -15.51 -17.47
CA LEU A 41 2.86 -14.79 -16.24
C LEU A 41 2.02 -15.64 -15.27
N LYS A 42 0.97 -16.30 -15.77
CA LYS A 42 0.13 -17.22 -14.99
C LYS A 42 0.91 -18.40 -14.41
N SER A 43 1.94 -18.88 -15.12
CA SER A 43 2.86 -19.91 -14.62
C SER A 43 3.98 -19.39 -13.70
N LYS A 44 3.94 -18.09 -13.32
CA LYS A 44 4.98 -17.38 -12.56
C LYS A 44 6.35 -17.32 -13.25
N ASP A 45 6.40 -17.51 -14.57
CA ASP A 45 7.61 -17.35 -15.40
C ASP A 45 7.69 -15.90 -15.90
N ILE A 46 7.94 -14.98 -14.95
CA ILE A 46 7.93 -13.53 -15.17
C ILE A 46 8.97 -13.10 -16.22
N ALA A 47 10.15 -13.73 -16.22
CA ALA A 47 11.21 -13.41 -17.18
C ALA A 47 10.81 -13.76 -18.63
N ALA A 48 10.15 -14.90 -18.84
CA ALA A 48 9.65 -15.25 -20.17
C ALA A 48 8.49 -14.35 -20.61
N ALA A 49 7.58 -14.01 -19.69
CA ALA A 49 6.49 -13.07 -19.97
C ALA A 49 7.02 -11.68 -20.38
N GLU A 50 8.02 -11.16 -19.66
CA GLU A 50 8.69 -9.89 -19.95
C GLU A 50 9.31 -9.89 -21.35
N LYS A 51 10.00 -10.98 -21.72
CA LYS A 51 10.58 -11.09 -23.06
C LYS A 51 9.51 -11.05 -24.16
N LEU A 52 8.42 -11.80 -24.00
CA LEU A 52 7.32 -11.83 -24.97
C LEU A 52 6.63 -10.47 -25.08
N CYS A 53 6.41 -9.79 -23.94
CA CYS A 53 5.86 -8.44 -23.90
C CYS A 53 6.79 -7.42 -24.57
N ALA A 54 8.10 -7.50 -24.34
CA ALA A 54 9.08 -6.65 -24.98
C ALA A 54 9.10 -6.87 -26.51
N ASP A 55 9.02 -8.12 -26.96
CA ASP A 55 8.91 -8.45 -28.39
C ASP A 55 7.62 -7.90 -29.02
N ALA A 56 6.51 -7.90 -28.26
CA ALA A 56 5.25 -7.29 -28.70
C ALA A 56 5.38 -5.76 -28.81
N LEU A 57 5.85 -5.08 -27.76
CA LEU A 57 5.99 -3.62 -27.72
C LEU A 57 7.05 -3.08 -28.68
N ALA A 58 8.10 -3.84 -28.97
CA ALA A 58 9.09 -3.46 -29.98
C ALA A 58 8.50 -3.37 -31.40
N ARG A 59 7.43 -4.14 -31.67
CA ARG A 59 6.73 -4.17 -32.96
C ARG A 59 5.47 -3.31 -32.95
N PHE A 60 4.78 -3.26 -31.83
CA PHE A 60 3.50 -2.59 -31.63
C PHE A 60 3.57 -1.67 -30.39
N PRO A 61 4.36 -0.58 -30.45
CA PRO A 61 4.67 0.25 -29.28
C PRO A 61 3.46 0.99 -28.68
N GLU A 62 2.38 1.16 -29.42
CA GLU A 62 1.15 1.83 -28.97
C GLU A 62 0.01 0.84 -28.65
N ASP A 63 0.29 -0.47 -28.66
CA ASP A 63 -0.76 -1.47 -28.43
C ASP A 63 -1.19 -1.54 -26.96
N ALA A 64 -2.48 -1.33 -26.71
CA ALA A 64 -3.03 -1.22 -25.38
C ALA A 64 -2.95 -2.55 -24.58
N GLU A 65 -3.11 -3.69 -25.24
CA GLU A 65 -3.07 -4.99 -24.56
C GLU A 65 -1.63 -5.38 -24.21
N ALA A 66 -0.66 -5.05 -25.08
CA ALA A 66 0.77 -5.18 -24.75
C ALA A 66 1.17 -4.31 -23.55
N HIS A 67 0.67 -3.07 -23.46
CA HIS A 67 0.88 -2.22 -22.28
C HIS A 67 0.15 -2.75 -21.03
N HIS A 68 -1.03 -3.35 -21.21
CA HIS A 68 -1.73 -4.02 -20.11
C HIS A 68 -0.90 -5.19 -19.55
N LEU A 69 -0.42 -6.08 -20.43
CA LEU A 69 0.47 -7.18 -20.07
C LEU A 69 1.75 -6.67 -19.38
N LEU A 70 2.35 -5.59 -19.87
CA LEU A 70 3.51 -4.96 -19.22
C LEU A 70 3.18 -4.56 -17.77
N SER A 71 2.05 -3.89 -17.55
CA SER A 71 1.60 -3.51 -16.21
C SER A 71 1.36 -4.72 -15.29
N GLU A 72 0.81 -5.82 -15.83
CA GLU A 72 0.66 -7.06 -15.07
C GLU A 72 2.01 -7.70 -14.70
N ILE A 73 2.98 -7.67 -15.61
CA ILE A 73 4.34 -8.17 -15.39
C ILE A 73 5.06 -7.34 -14.33
N GLU A 74 4.98 -6.01 -14.40
CA GLU A 74 5.56 -5.09 -13.42
C GLU A 74 4.97 -5.32 -12.02
N PHE A 75 3.63 -5.47 -11.93
CA PHE A 75 2.97 -5.84 -10.69
C PHE A 75 3.44 -7.21 -10.19
N GLY A 76 3.52 -8.21 -11.07
CA GLY A 76 4.01 -9.56 -10.72
C GLY A 76 5.44 -9.55 -10.20
N LYS A 77 6.33 -8.76 -10.80
CA LYS A 77 7.71 -8.53 -10.30
C LYS A 77 7.71 -7.94 -8.90
N CYS A 78 6.89 -6.92 -8.68
CA CYS A 78 6.77 -6.26 -7.38
C CYS A 78 6.30 -7.25 -6.31
N ILE A 79 5.22 -8.00 -6.57
CA ILE A 79 4.71 -8.99 -5.63
C ILE A 79 5.73 -10.10 -5.36
N ALA A 80 6.44 -10.59 -6.37
CA ALA A 80 7.48 -11.61 -6.17
C ALA A 80 8.64 -11.11 -5.30
N ALA A 81 9.04 -9.84 -5.45
CA ALA A 81 10.07 -9.23 -4.60
C ALA A 81 9.59 -9.10 -3.15
N VAL A 82 8.34 -8.68 -2.96
CA VAL A 82 7.68 -8.54 -1.66
C VAL A 82 7.51 -9.90 -0.95
N GLU A 83 6.98 -10.92 -1.64
CA GLU A 83 6.83 -12.28 -1.11
C GLU A 83 8.18 -12.85 -0.64
N LYS A 84 9.24 -12.59 -1.40
CA LYS A 84 10.60 -13.00 -1.04
C LYS A 84 11.12 -12.25 0.19
N ARG A 85 10.77 -10.95 0.34
CA ARG A 85 11.25 -10.10 1.43
C ARG A 85 10.54 -10.36 2.76
N PHE A 86 9.28 -10.81 2.72
CA PHE A 86 8.42 -10.96 3.89
C PHE A 86 7.88 -12.39 4.07
N PRO A 87 8.74 -13.37 4.40
CA PRO A 87 8.27 -14.68 4.80
C PRO A 87 7.58 -14.63 6.18
N GLY A 88 6.71 -15.61 6.46
CA GLY A 88 6.06 -15.77 7.76
C GLY A 88 4.61 -15.27 7.79
N PRO A 89 4.07 -14.97 8.99
CA PRO A 89 2.72 -14.44 9.14
C PRO A 89 2.50 -13.16 8.32
N THR A 90 1.31 -13.01 7.77
CA THR A 90 0.85 -11.81 7.04
C THR A 90 0.34 -10.73 8.00
N TYR A 91 0.13 -9.50 7.52
CA TYR A 91 -0.39 -8.43 8.38
C TYR A 91 -1.77 -8.76 8.97
N LEU A 92 -2.62 -9.49 8.23
CA LEU A 92 -3.91 -9.97 8.74
C LEU A 92 -3.73 -10.98 9.87
N ASP A 93 -2.76 -11.89 9.76
CA ASP A 93 -2.42 -12.81 10.85
C ASP A 93 -1.96 -12.05 12.10
N TRP A 94 -1.19 -10.97 11.90
CA TRP A 94 -0.79 -10.07 12.99
C TRP A 94 -1.96 -9.33 13.62
N LEU A 95 -2.89 -8.79 12.82
CA LEU A 95 -4.09 -8.13 13.37
C LEU A 95 -4.92 -9.11 14.22
N ILE A 96 -5.13 -10.33 13.73
CA ILE A 96 -5.77 -11.42 14.50
C ILE A 96 -5.02 -11.64 15.82
N TRP A 97 -3.68 -11.75 15.75
CA TRP A 97 -2.84 -11.98 16.92
C TRP A 97 -2.89 -10.83 17.92
N PHE A 98 -2.83 -9.57 17.47
CA PHE A 98 -2.92 -8.39 18.33
C PHE A 98 -4.29 -8.31 19.02
N HIS A 99 -5.39 -8.55 18.31
CA HIS A 99 -6.71 -8.62 18.93
C HIS A 99 -6.80 -9.74 19.98
N ALA A 100 -6.30 -10.94 19.67
CA ALA A 100 -6.35 -12.08 20.57
C ALA A 100 -5.46 -11.92 21.82
N THR A 101 -4.28 -11.31 21.63
CA THR A 101 -3.26 -11.15 22.68
C THR A 101 -3.57 -9.95 23.57
N LEU A 102 -3.87 -8.79 22.99
CA LEU A 102 -4.13 -7.56 23.73
C LEU A 102 -5.53 -7.52 24.33
N LYS A 103 -6.50 -8.21 23.71
CA LYS A 103 -7.93 -8.17 24.06
C LYS A 103 -8.41 -6.73 24.34
N PRO A 104 -8.23 -5.81 23.37
CA PRO A 104 -8.44 -4.40 23.61
C PRO A 104 -9.89 -4.12 24.01
N ALA A 105 -10.13 -3.31 25.04
CA ALA A 105 -11.49 -2.89 25.38
C ALA A 105 -12.05 -1.94 24.29
N SER A 106 -11.16 -1.17 23.67
CA SER A 106 -11.45 -0.18 22.64
C SER A 106 -10.49 -0.30 21.44
N TYR A 107 -11.04 -0.22 20.23
CA TYR A 107 -10.30 -0.33 18.98
C TYR A 107 -10.67 0.81 18.01
N LEU A 108 -9.69 1.38 17.32
CA LEU A 108 -9.90 2.33 16.23
C LEU A 108 -9.21 1.81 14.95
N GLU A 109 -9.92 1.86 13.83
CA GLU A 109 -9.36 1.60 12.50
C GLU A 109 -9.60 2.82 11.60
N ILE A 110 -8.53 3.33 10.99
CA ILE A 110 -8.56 4.37 9.96
C ILE A 110 -8.17 3.70 8.64
N GLY A 111 -9.04 3.80 7.64
CA GLY A 111 -8.91 3.01 6.41
C GLY A 111 -9.52 1.63 6.57
N VAL A 112 -10.85 1.57 6.50
CA VAL A 112 -11.64 0.35 6.74
C VAL A 112 -11.96 -0.36 5.43
N GLU A 113 -12.19 0.41 4.36
CA GLU A 113 -12.60 -0.05 3.04
C GLU A 113 -13.69 -1.15 3.11
N SER A 114 -13.30 -2.41 2.94
CA SER A 114 -14.19 -3.59 2.89
C SER A 114 -14.62 -4.13 4.27
N GLY A 115 -13.97 -3.68 5.34
CA GLY A 115 -14.12 -4.18 6.71
C GLY A 115 -13.38 -5.49 6.99
N GLN A 116 -12.44 -5.89 6.12
CA GLN A 116 -11.72 -7.16 6.25
C GLN A 116 -10.85 -7.22 7.51
N SER A 117 -10.06 -6.18 7.79
CA SER A 117 -9.24 -6.06 9.01
C SER A 117 -10.10 -5.85 10.25
N LEU A 118 -11.06 -4.92 10.16
CA LEU A 118 -11.95 -4.55 11.26
C LEU A 118 -12.72 -5.74 11.86
N GLN A 119 -13.03 -6.75 11.04
CA GLN A 119 -13.78 -7.92 11.50
C GLN A 119 -13.07 -8.66 12.63
N PHE A 120 -11.75 -8.53 12.78
CA PHE A 120 -10.99 -9.25 13.81
C PHE A 120 -11.21 -8.72 15.22
N ALA A 121 -11.84 -7.55 15.38
CA ALA A 121 -12.35 -7.12 16.67
C ALA A 121 -13.42 -8.11 17.18
N ARG A 122 -13.32 -8.52 18.45
CA ARG A 122 -14.23 -9.50 19.08
C ARG A 122 -14.84 -8.93 20.35
N SER A 123 -16.06 -9.36 20.67
CA SER A 123 -16.71 -9.00 21.94
C SER A 123 -15.80 -9.33 23.14
N PRO A 124 -15.67 -8.44 24.15
CA PRO A 124 -16.47 -7.22 24.37
C PRO A 124 -15.86 -5.93 23.80
N THR A 125 -14.88 -6.00 22.89
CA THR A 125 -14.27 -4.81 22.27
C THR A 125 -15.32 -3.89 21.66
N ARG A 126 -15.20 -2.59 21.93
CA ARG A 126 -15.93 -1.54 21.20
C ARG A 126 -15.00 -0.99 20.14
N ALA A 127 -15.44 -0.99 18.89
CA ALA A 127 -14.62 -0.57 17.76
C ALA A 127 -15.23 0.63 17.03
N VAL A 128 -14.35 1.48 16.50
CA VAL A 128 -14.70 2.57 15.59
C VAL A 128 -13.91 2.38 14.31
N GLY A 129 -14.60 2.47 13.17
CA GLY A 129 -13.99 2.50 11.85
C GLY A 129 -14.24 3.83 11.16
N VAL A 130 -13.21 4.41 10.55
CA VAL A 130 -13.27 5.71 9.85
C VAL A 130 -12.69 5.56 8.45
N ASP A 131 -13.48 5.89 7.43
CA ASP A 131 -13.05 5.79 6.03
C ASP A 131 -13.97 6.62 5.11
N PRO A 132 -13.47 7.47 4.20
CA PRO A 132 -14.34 8.23 3.29
C PRO A 132 -15.11 7.37 2.26
N ALA A 133 -14.65 6.15 1.99
CA ALA A 133 -15.08 5.30 0.89
C ALA A 133 -15.47 3.87 1.35
N LEU A 134 -16.11 3.72 2.51
CA LEU A 134 -16.59 2.43 3.03
C LEU A 134 -17.33 1.57 1.98
N GLN A 135 -16.93 0.30 1.86
CA GLN A 135 -17.51 -0.75 1.03
C GLN A 135 -17.68 -2.05 1.83
N ILE A 136 -18.35 -1.99 2.98
CA ILE A 136 -18.43 -3.12 3.92
C ILE A 136 -19.04 -4.36 3.27
N VAL A 137 -18.22 -5.41 3.11
CA VAL A 137 -18.62 -6.73 2.63
C VAL A 137 -18.26 -7.85 3.60
N HIS A 138 -17.43 -7.56 4.61
CA HIS A 138 -17.08 -8.48 5.67
C HIS A 138 -17.96 -8.28 6.92
N PRO A 139 -18.45 -9.37 7.55
CA PRO A 139 -19.28 -9.28 8.74
C PRO A 139 -18.48 -8.78 9.95
N GLN A 140 -19.12 -8.01 10.82
CA GLN A 140 -18.50 -7.49 12.04
C GLN A 140 -19.10 -8.18 13.26
N GLU A 141 -18.26 -8.85 14.08
CA GLU A 141 -18.73 -9.61 15.25
C GLU A 141 -18.76 -8.78 16.53
N ALA A 142 -17.84 -7.83 16.67
CA ALA A 142 -17.84 -6.87 17.77
C ALA A 142 -18.89 -5.76 17.57
N TRP A 143 -19.10 -4.96 18.62
CA TRP A 143 -19.83 -3.72 18.47
C TRP A 143 -18.96 -2.72 17.70
N VAL A 144 -19.43 -2.26 16.55
CA VAL A 144 -18.70 -1.34 15.66
C VAL A 144 -19.57 -0.11 15.36
N LYS A 145 -18.95 1.08 15.43
CA LYS A 145 -19.47 2.30 14.78
C LYS A 145 -18.63 2.65 13.57
N LEU A 146 -19.26 2.86 12.43
CA LEU A 146 -18.60 3.24 11.18
C LEU A 146 -18.90 4.68 10.82
N TYR A 147 -17.87 5.43 10.40
CA TYR A 147 -17.97 6.80 9.95
C TYR A 147 -17.46 6.90 8.51
N GLN A 148 -18.38 7.20 7.58
CA GLN A 148 -18.03 7.37 6.17
C GLN A 148 -17.54 8.79 5.88
N LEU A 149 -16.33 9.13 6.29
CA LEU A 149 -15.73 10.46 6.16
C LEU A 149 -14.21 10.42 6.34
N PRO A 150 -13.47 11.45 5.89
CA PRO A 150 -12.03 11.57 6.12
C PRO A 150 -11.67 11.61 7.62
N SER A 151 -10.52 11.04 8.01
CA SER A 151 -10.08 11.00 9.42
C SER A 151 -9.95 12.38 10.06
N ASP A 152 -9.48 13.38 9.31
CA ASP A 152 -9.43 14.77 9.75
C ASP A 152 -10.80 15.30 10.18
N ASP A 153 -11.84 15.03 9.37
CA ASP A 153 -13.21 15.43 9.67
C ASP A 153 -13.76 14.66 10.86
N PHE A 154 -13.36 13.40 11.04
CA PHE A 154 -13.74 12.60 12.20
C PHE A 154 -13.24 13.27 13.48
N PHE A 155 -11.93 13.49 13.57
CA PHE A 155 -11.29 14.04 14.76
C PHE A 155 -11.64 15.51 15.02
N ALA A 156 -12.02 16.27 14.00
CA ALA A 156 -12.51 17.64 14.17
C ALA A 156 -13.91 17.71 14.80
N ASN A 157 -14.77 16.72 14.51
CA ASN A 157 -16.19 16.77 14.86
C ASN A 157 -16.61 15.75 15.94
N HIS A 158 -15.74 14.82 16.33
CA HIS A 158 -16.07 13.74 17.26
C HIS A 158 -15.00 13.62 18.36
N ASP A 159 -15.47 13.44 19.60
CA ASP A 159 -14.61 13.02 20.71
C ASP A 159 -14.58 11.49 20.75
N LEU A 160 -13.42 10.91 20.40
CA LEU A 160 -13.25 9.46 20.33
C LEU A 160 -13.59 8.76 21.66
N ARG A 161 -13.36 9.41 22.80
CA ARG A 161 -13.69 8.85 24.13
C ARG A 161 -15.19 8.64 24.29
N GLN A 162 -15.99 9.59 23.80
CA GLN A 162 -17.45 9.51 23.84
C GLN A 162 -17.98 8.47 22.84
N VAL A 163 -17.36 8.39 21.66
CA VAL A 163 -17.77 7.43 20.65
C VAL A 163 -17.53 5.99 21.13
N LEU A 164 -16.34 5.73 21.68
CA LEU A 164 -15.88 4.43 22.19
C LEU A 164 -16.30 4.15 23.64
N ASP A 165 -16.90 5.10 24.37
CA ASP A 165 -17.18 5.00 25.83
C ASP A 165 -15.97 4.42 26.59
N ALA A 166 -14.80 4.95 26.25
CA ALA A 166 -13.52 4.47 26.73
C ALA A 166 -12.59 5.66 26.97
N LYS A 167 -11.69 5.54 27.94
CA LYS A 167 -10.74 6.61 28.27
C LYS A 167 -9.63 6.75 27.21
N SER A 168 -9.23 5.63 26.62
CA SER A 168 -8.18 5.52 25.62
C SER A 168 -8.58 4.54 24.51
N ALA A 169 -7.93 4.62 23.35
CA ALA A 169 -7.94 3.60 22.31
C ALA A 169 -6.85 2.58 22.62
N ASN A 170 -7.19 1.35 23.06
CA ASN A 170 -6.17 0.39 23.49
C ASN A 170 -5.37 -0.20 22.32
N LEU A 171 -6.02 -0.33 21.16
CA LEU A 171 -5.42 -0.69 19.89
C LEU A 171 -5.91 0.28 18.82
N ALA A 172 -5.01 0.74 17.95
CA ALA A 172 -5.38 1.51 16.78
C ALA A 172 -4.62 1.00 15.54
N PHE A 173 -5.27 1.00 14.38
CA PHE A 173 -4.68 0.65 13.10
C PHE A 173 -4.86 1.80 12.10
N ILE A 174 -3.75 2.23 11.51
CA ILE A 174 -3.68 3.30 10.50
C ILE A 174 -3.33 2.66 9.16
N ASP A 175 -4.31 2.63 8.27
CA ASP A 175 -4.26 2.09 6.90
C ASP A 175 -5.08 2.97 5.94
N GLY A 176 -5.08 4.28 6.19
CA GLY A 176 -5.87 5.28 5.47
C GLY A 176 -5.18 5.81 4.22
N LEU A 177 -4.89 7.12 4.20
CA LEU A 177 -4.15 7.74 3.09
C LEU A 177 -2.65 7.52 3.26
N HIS A 178 -1.97 6.97 2.25
CA HIS A 178 -0.55 6.61 2.33
C HIS A 178 0.40 7.80 2.09
N THR A 179 0.03 8.99 2.57
CA THR A 179 0.92 10.13 2.62
C THR A 179 1.43 10.33 4.04
N PHE A 180 2.73 10.56 4.16
CA PHE A 180 3.44 10.72 5.43
C PHE A 180 2.75 11.68 6.42
N ASP A 181 2.36 12.85 5.93
CA ASP A 181 1.77 13.95 6.69
C ASP A 181 0.39 13.58 7.24
N GLN A 182 -0.42 12.86 6.45
CA GLN A 182 -1.73 12.39 6.92
C GLN A 182 -1.55 11.27 7.95
N ALA A 183 -0.69 10.27 7.67
CA ALA A 183 -0.42 9.18 8.60
C ALA A 183 0.16 9.69 9.94
N LEU A 184 1.04 10.70 9.91
CA LEU A 184 1.56 11.34 11.11
C LEU A 184 0.45 12.08 11.87
N LYS A 185 -0.41 12.81 11.17
CA LYS A 185 -1.54 13.53 11.77
C LYS A 185 -2.58 12.60 12.39
N ASP A 186 -2.85 11.46 11.76
CA ASP A 186 -3.71 10.41 12.30
C ASP A 186 -3.13 9.86 13.61
N PHE A 187 -1.84 9.56 13.67
CA PHE A 187 -1.17 9.17 14.91
C PHE A 187 -1.25 10.24 15.99
N MET A 188 -0.98 11.50 15.64
CA MET A 188 -1.04 12.63 16.56
C MET A 188 -2.45 12.87 17.12
N ASN A 189 -3.49 12.57 16.35
CA ASN A 189 -4.87 12.59 16.82
C ASN A 189 -5.17 11.38 17.73
N ILE A 190 -4.71 10.19 17.37
CA ILE A 190 -4.86 8.98 18.21
C ILE A 190 -4.16 9.15 19.55
N GLU A 191 -2.96 9.75 19.58
CA GLU A 191 -2.20 9.96 20.81
C GLU A 191 -2.97 10.78 21.85
N LYS A 192 -3.75 11.79 21.45
CA LYS A 192 -4.62 12.54 22.39
C LYS A 192 -5.64 11.66 23.12
N PHE A 193 -5.93 10.49 22.56
CA PHE A 193 -6.86 9.49 23.09
C PHE A 193 -6.13 8.19 23.47
N SER A 194 -4.86 8.25 23.84
CA SER A 194 -4.08 7.08 24.22
C SER A 194 -3.73 7.06 25.72
N ASP A 195 -3.04 6.00 26.10
CA ASP A 195 -2.26 5.86 27.33
C ASP A 195 -0.91 5.19 26.99
N ALA A 196 -0.06 4.95 27.99
CA ALA A 196 1.24 4.34 27.77
C ALA A 196 1.17 2.88 27.26
N GLU A 197 0.04 2.19 27.48
CA GLU A 197 -0.17 0.80 27.06
C GLU A 197 -0.82 0.68 25.67
N THR A 198 -1.28 1.80 25.11
CA THR A 198 -1.87 1.87 23.77
C THR A 198 -0.89 1.38 22.73
N VAL A 199 -1.39 0.52 21.84
CA VAL A 199 -0.63 0.03 20.68
C VAL A 199 -1.19 0.67 19.42
N VAL A 200 -0.34 1.39 18.68
CA VAL A 200 -0.69 1.90 17.34
C VAL A 200 0.08 1.10 16.29
N LEU A 201 -0.67 0.61 15.32
CA LEU A 201 -0.18 -0.14 14.17
C LEU A 201 -0.27 0.73 12.92
N PHE A 202 0.77 0.71 12.10
CA PHE A 202 0.79 1.36 10.78
C PHE A 202 0.99 0.32 9.69
N HIS A 203 0.13 0.34 8.69
CA HIS A 203 0.35 -0.40 7.45
C HIS A 203 1.34 0.34 6.53
N ASP A 204 1.82 -0.33 5.49
CA ASP A 204 2.60 0.27 4.40
C ASP A 204 3.92 0.96 4.81
N ILE A 205 4.64 0.35 5.75
CA ILE A 205 5.85 0.94 6.36
C ILE A 205 7.17 0.55 5.66
N PHE A 206 7.21 -0.55 4.93
CA PHE A 206 8.42 -1.09 4.33
C PHE A 206 8.28 -1.17 2.79
N PRO A 207 8.80 -0.16 2.06
CA PRO A 207 8.82 -0.16 0.61
C PRO A 207 9.92 -1.08 0.07
N VAL A 208 9.59 -2.33 -0.25
CA VAL A 208 10.54 -3.28 -0.87
C VAL A 208 11.01 -2.79 -2.25
N VAL A 209 10.07 -2.23 -3.02
CA VAL A 209 10.28 -1.71 -4.37
C VAL A 209 10.15 -0.19 -4.32
N PRO A 210 11.23 0.59 -4.55
CA PRO A 210 11.24 2.04 -4.35
C PRO A 210 10.14 2.82 -5.05
N GLU A 211 9.76 2.39 -6.25
CA GLU A 211 8.74 3.04 -7.08
C GLU A 211 7.36 3.03 -6.40
N THR A 212 7.11 2.07 -5.52
CA THR A 212 5.86 1.94 -4.76
C THR A 212 5.76 2.96 -3.62
N ALA A 213 6.90 3.57 -3.23
CA ALA A 213 7.02 4.49 -2.10
C ALA A 213 6.89 5.97 -2.47
N ARG A 214 6.61 6.25 -3.74
CA ARG A 214 6.45 7.62 -4.24
C ARG A 214 5.18 8.22 -3.66
N ARG A 215 5.22 9.52 -3.34
CA ARG A 215 4.07 10.26 -2.84
C ARG A 215 2.88 10.23 -3.81
N ASP A 216 3.14 10.49 -5.08
CA ASP A 216 2.13 10.36 -6.13
C ASP A 216 2.04 8.91 -6.60
N ARG A 217 0.84 8.34 -6.56
CA ARG A 217 0.58 6.99 -7.02
C ARG A 217 0.75 6.88 -8.52
N ASN A 218 1.78 6.14 -8.94
CA ASN A 218 2.03 5.77 -10.33
C ASN A 218 2.19 4.25 -10.53
N THR A 219 2.01 3.47 -9.47
CA THR A 219 2.11 2.02 -9.46
C THR A 219 0.80 1.41 -8.97
N ARG A 220 0.54 0.16 -9.39
CA ARG A 220 -0.68 -0.56 -9.02
C ARG A 220 -0.64 -0.97 -7.54
N PHE A 221 0.49 -1.53 -7.09
CA PHE A 221 0.82 -1.70 -5.68
C PHE A 221 1.55 -0.45 -5.20
N TRP A 222 0.97 0.25 -4.22
CA TRP A 222 1.44 1.58 -3.79
C TRP A 222 1.38 1.69 -2.27
N VAL A 223 2.56 1.82 -1.66
CA VAL A 223 2.73 1.96 -0.20
C VAL A 223 2.89 3.42 0.22
N GLY A 224 3.14 4.31 -0.75
CA GLY A 224 3.30 5.74 -0.50
C GLY A 224 4.52 6.08 0.35
N ASP A 225 4.54 7.30 0.89
CA ASP A 225 5.68 7.78 1.68
C ASP A 225 5.50 7.61 3.21
N THR A 226 4.57 6.74 3.63
CA THR A 226 4.23 6.43 5.04
C THR A 226 5.43 5.96 5.86
N TRP A 227 6.39 5.25 5.26
CA TRP A 227 7.63 4.79 5.91
C TRP A 227 8.41 5.91 6.63
N LYS A 228 8.28 7.17 6.15
CA LYS A 228 8.90 8.35 6.76
C LYS A 228 8.42 8.59 8.20
N VAL A 229 7.19 8.16 8.54
CA VAL A 229 6.63 8.30 9.89
C VAL A 229 7.53 7.62 10.92
N MET A 230 8.05 6.42 10.62
CA MET A 230 8.92 5.70 11.54
C MET A 230 10.22 6.45 11.83
N LEU A 231 10.79 7.11 10.82
CA LEU A 231 12.03 7.89 10.98
C LEU A 231 11.79 9.18 11.77
N ILE A 232 10.69 9.87 11.47
CA ILE A 232 10.31 11.10 12.15
C ILE A 232 9.99 10.84 13.62
N LEU A 233 9.21 9.79 13.92
CA LEU A 233 8.88 9.46 15.29
C LEU A 233 10.13 9.06 16.09
N GLN A 234 11.07 8.29 15.51
CA GLN A 234 12.34 8.01 16.18
C GLN A 234 13.16 9.27 16.50
N LYS A 235 13.11 10.28 15.63
CA LYS A 235 13.86 11.53 15.80
C LYS A 235 13.20 12.48 16.81
N PHE A 236 11.90 12.70 16.68
CA PHE A 236 11.17 13.72 17.44
C PHE A 236 10.50 13.17 18.71
N ARG A 237 10.38 11.85 18.81
CA ARG A 237 9.76 11.14 19.94
C ARG A 237 10.61 9.95 20.39
N PRO A 238 11.86 10.20 20.85
CA PRO A 238 12.75 9.14 21.33
C PRO A 238 12.23 8.45 22.61
N ASP A 239 11.18 8.99 23.22
CA ASP A 239 10.43 8.38 24.33
C ASP A 239 9.53 7.20 23.89
N LEU A 240 9.14 7.15 22.61
CA LEU A 240 8.30 6.08 22.08
C LEU A 240 9.11 4.80 21.85
N LYS A 241 8.46 3.66 22.00
CA LYS A 241 8.98 2.38 21.52
C LYS A 241 8.45 2.13 20.11
N ILE A 242 9.37 2.01 19.15
CA ILE A 242 9.06 1.95 17.72
C ILE A 242 9.82 0.79 17.09
N PHE A 243 9.12 -0.11 16.42
CA PHE A 243 9.71 -1.20 15.63
C PHE A 243 8.82 -1.58 14.44
N THR A 244 9.39 -2.27 13.45
CA THR A 244 8.65 -2.71 12.26
C THR A 244 8.73 -4.23 12.12
N ILE A 245 7.58 -4.87 11.95
CA ILE A 245 7.49 -6.28 11.63
C ILE A 245 7.55 -6.41 10.09
N PRO A 246 8.52 -7.15 9.52
CA PRO A 246 8.65 -7.34 8.07
C PRO A 246 7.65 -8.39 7.58
N THR A 247 6.36 -8.05 7.65
CA THR A 247 5.22 -8.90 7.27
C THR A 247 4.67 -8.52 5.90
N TYR A 248 4.12 -9.50 5.17
CA TYR A 248 3.53 -9.27 3.86
C TYR A 248 2.25 -8.41 3.95
N PRO A 249 2.00 -7.48 3.00
CA PRO A 249 2.81 -7.19 1.82
C PRO A 249 3.80 -6.03 1.98
N SER A 250 3.74 -5.26 3.05
CA SER A 250 4.44 -3.97 3.11
C SER A 250 4.95 -3.60 4.50
N GLY A 251 5.04 -4.58 5.40
CA GLY A 251 5.49 -4.37 6.77
C GLY A 251 4.43 -3.70 7.65
N LEU A 252 4.53 -3.96 8.95
CA LEU A 252 3.63 -3.42 9.96
C LEU A 252 4.45 -2.68 11.02
N GLY A 253 4.33 -1.35 11.05
CA GLY A 253 4.94 -0.52 12.09
C GLY A 253 4.17 -0.67 13.40
N VAL A 254 4.88 -0.74 14.52
CA VAL A 254 4.30 -0.89 15.86
C VAL A 254 4.87 0.17 16.78
N ILE A 255 3.98 0.91 17.44
CA ILE A 255 4.33 2.00 18.34
C ILE A 255 3.60 1.86 19.68
N THR A 256 4.34 1.98 20.78
CA THR A 256 3.81 1.97 22.16
C THR A 256 4.51 3.03 23.03
N GLY A 257 4.02 3.23 24.25
CA GLY A 257 4.57 4.25 25.17
C GLY A 257 4.09 5.66 24.86
N LEU A 258 2.90 5.78 24.26
CA LEU A 258 2.31 7.06 23.89
C LEU A 258 1.98 7.91 25.11
N ASN A 259 1.96 9.23 24.92
CA ASN A 259 1.63 10.20 25.96
C ASN A 259 0.55 11.17 25.47
N PRO A 260 -0.69 11.11 26.00
CA PRO A 260 -1.80 11.94 25.51
C PRO A 260 -1.63 13.44 25.76
N ASP A 261 -0.72 13.83 26.65
CA ASP A 261 -0.41 15.24 26.93
C ASP A 261 0.74 15.78 26.04
N SER A 262 1.35 14.91 25.21
CA SER A 262 2.43 15.31 24.32
C SER A 262 1.93 16.22 23.20
N ASN A 263 2.58 17.37 23.05
CA ASN A 263 2.37 18.30 21.94
C ASN A 263 3.62 18.46 21.08
N ALA A 264 4.66 17.63 21.27
CA ALA A 264 5.94 17.78 20.60
C ALA A 264 5.81 17.77 19.06
N LEU A 265 4.99 16.87 18.51
CA LEU A 265 4.76 16.79 17.07
C LEU A 265 3.83 17.91 16.57
N TRP A 266 2.85 18.33 17.37
CA TRP A 266 1.92 19.41 17.02
C TRP A 266 2.62 20.77 16.93
N ASN A 267 3.54 21.05 17.85
CA ASN A 267 4.26 22.32 17.90
C ASN A 267 5.16 22.53 16.68
N ASP A 268 5.73 21.45 16.14
CA ASP A 268 6.71 21.49 15.05
C ASP A 268 6.20 20.85 13.75
N PHE A 269 4.88 20.67 13.58
CA PHE A 269 4.30 19.88 12.48
C PHE A 269 4.77 20.32 11.09
N GLU A 270 4.74 21.64 10.81
CA GLU A 270 5.18 22.19 9.52
C GLU A 270 6.68 21.97 9.27
N LEU A 271 7.51 22.14 10.31
CA LEU A 271 8.95 21.90 10.23
C LEU A 271 9.24 20.42 9.98
N ILE A 272 8.55 19.54 10.70
CA ILE A 272 8.63 18.09 10.56
C ILE A 272 8.27 17.68 9.13
N CYS A 273 7.17 18.22 8.60
CA CYS A 273 6.75 17.95 7.22
C CYS A 273 7.79 18.41 6.21
N SER A 274 8.32 19.63 6.37
CA SER A 274 9.40 20.13 5.51
C SER A 274 10.62 19.21 5.54
N GLN A 275 11.06 18.74 6.71
CA GLN A 275 12.21 17.83 6.82
C GLN A 275 11.93 16.46 6.20
N ALA A 276 10.74 15.90 6.41
CA ALA A 276 10.37 14.60 5.86
C ALA A 276 10.26 14.63 4.33
N MET A 277 9.95 15.79 3.73
CA MET A 277 9.94 15.93 2.27
C MET A 277 11.34 15.93 1.65
N GLU A 278 12.40 16.16 2.43
CA GLU A 278 13.79 16.02 1.97
C GLU A 278 14.28 14.56 1.98
N PHE A 279 13.51 13.63 2.54
CA PHE A 279 13.91 12.23 2.64
C PHE A 279 13.68 11.50 1.32
N GLU A 280 14.80 11.14 0.68
CA GLU A 280 14.85 10.27 -0.49
C GLU A 280 15.12 8.82 -0.06
N LEU A 281 14.26 7.89 -0.47
CA LEU A 281 14.32 6.48 -0.04
C LEU A 281 15.69 5.83 -0.34
N ASP A 282 16.29 6.15 -1.48
CA ASP A 282 17.60 5.63 -1.92
C ASP A 282 18.71 5.90 -0.87
N THR A 283 18.58 6.97 -0.09
CA THR A 283 19.52 7.30 1.00
C THR A 283 19.45 6.29 2.15
N PHE A 284 18.26 5.74 2.40
CA PHE A 284 18.00 4.82 3.51
C PHE A 284 18.05 3.36 3.08
N GLN A 285 17.78 3.07 1.81
CA GLN A 285 17.64 1.71 1.29
C GLN A 285 18.77 0.74 1.63
N PRO A 286 20.06 1.13 1.60
CA PRO A 286 21.17 0.22 1.94
C PRO A 286 21.12 -0.33 3.38
N ARG A 287 20.43 0.37 4.29
CA ARG A 287 20.29 0.01 5.71
C ARG A 287 18.84 0.17 6.19
N ILE A 288 17.87 -0.04 5.31
CA ILE A 288 16.47 0.25 5.62
C ILE A 288 15.94 -0.58 6.79
N ASP A 289 16.46 -1.79 6.96
CA ASP A 289 16.18 -2.66 8.10
C ASP A 289 16.52 -1.98 9.43
N ASP A 290 17.69 -1.35 9.51
CA ASP A 290 18.14 -0.63 10.70
C ASP A 290 17.31 0.65 10.89
N HIS A 291 17.08 1.40 9.82
CA HIS A 291 16.34 2.67 9.87
C HIS A 291 14.88 2.50 10.29
N LEU A 292 14.26 1.39 9.92
CA LEU A 292 12.88 1.08 10.29
C LEU A 292 12.77 0.22 11.56
N ASN A 293 13.88 0.00 12.29
CA ASN A 293 13.92 -0.83 13.50
C ASN A 293 13.26 -2.20 13.29
N LEU A 294 13.73 -2.93 12.28
CA LEU A 294 13.14 -4.23 11.95
C LEU A 294 13.34 -5.27 13.04
N VAL A 295 12.32 -6.08 13.25
CA VAL A 295 12.34 -7.23 14.17
C VAL A 295 12.03 -8.51 13.40
N GLU A 296 12.16 -9.65 14.08
CA GLU A 296 11.75 -10.93 13.48
C GLU A 296 10.23 -10.96 13.27
N ASN A 297 9.79 -11.49 12.13
CA ASN A 297 8.38 -11.78 11.86
C ASN A 297 7.92 -13.01 12.66
N ASP A 298 7.93 -12.90 13.99
CA ASP A 298 7.68 -13.97 14.95
C ASP A 298 6.88 -13.46 16.17
N TYR A 299 5.82 -14.17 16.54
CA TYR A 299 4.92 -13.80 17.63
C TYR A 299 5.64 -13.69 18.98
N ALA A 300 6.57 -14.59 19.29
CA ALA A 300 7.27 -14.56 20.56
C ALA A 300 8.26 -13.38 20.63
N ALA A 301 8.91 -13.03 19.52
CA ALA A 301 9.76 -11.85 19.42
C ALA A 301 8.98 -10.56 19.68
N VAL A 302 7.83 -10.39 19.03
CA VAL A 302 6.98 -9.20 19.21
C VAL A 302 6.38 -9.14 20.62
N LEU A 303 5.95 -10.27 21.19
CA LEU A 303 5.42 -10.31 22.57
C LEU A 303 6.41 -9.75 23.59
N ARG A 304 7.70 -10.14 23.47
CA ARG A 304 8.78 -9.61 24.34
C ARG A 304 8.95 -8.10 24.22
N LEU A 305 8.64 -7.53 23.05
CA LEU A 305 8.76 -6.09 22.82
C LEU A 305 7.56 -5.31 23.33
N ILE A 306 6.34 -5.81 23.20
CA ILE A 306 5.16 -5.10 23.74
C ILE A 306 5.07 -5.18 25.27
N GLY A 307 5.86 -6.06 25.92
CA GLY A 307 6.06 -6.06 27.37
C GLY A 307 4.84 -6.48 28.19
N ARG A 308 4.01 -7.38 27.63
CA ARG A 308 2.80 -7.92 28.27
C ARG A 308 2.93 -9.41 28.57
#